data_AF-A0A9D4J4U2-F1
#
_entry.id   AF-A0A9D4J4U2-F1
#
_cell.length_a   1.000
_cell.length_b   1.000
_cell.length_c   1.000
_cell.angle_alpha   90.00
_cell.angle_beta   90.00
_cell.angle_gamma   90.00
#
_symmetry.space_group_name_H-M   'P 1'
#
loop_
_entity.id
_entity.type
_entity.pdbx_description
1 polymer ?
#
loop_
_entity_poly.entity_id
_entity_poly.type
_entity_poly.pdbx_seq_one_letter_code
_entity_poly.pdbx_strand_id
1 'polypeptide(L)'
;MQLEVSHRRCVKQILNVGMNTNTDVALSCLNIESAEELINFEKLEFYGQLCRLPVRFFAKKVFIHRLVRYCLGCVNMQGLIPDIYRLLQKYSLMPTLGTYLERGIFPGKMSWKRTIKKSVRMANRQRRSQNANEITCLEDSKLFKADKPLTAIVICKTSPSLSVIIHKSTKILRMAMSRQFASKCAICNKFTDNIVNHTVWFCDKTEPKRNNLIVELYKVTGHCKFMQIMILPVMAMSRHLLCLALTVNEDDLFRNFVLLKLICDLF
;
A
#
# COMPACT_ATOMS: atom_id res chain seq x y z
N MET A 1 9.13 19.02 -0.91
CA MET A 1 8.50 19.18 0.42
C MET A 1 9.23 18.30 1.42
N GLN A 2 9.97 18.88 2.38
CA GLN A 2 10.81 18.12 3.33
C GLN A 2 10.00 17.17 4.23
N LEU A 3 8.77 17.54 4.60
CA LEU A 3 7.87 16.71 5.41
C LEU A 3 7.59 15.35 4.76
N GLU A 4 7.32 15.33 3.45
CA GLU A 4 7.05 14.09 2.72
C GLU A 4 8.31 13.19 2.70
N VAL A 5 9.50 13.77 2.57
CA VAL A 5 10.76 13.01 2.60
C VAL A 5 10.98 12.38 3.98
N SER A 6 10.76 13.14 5.06
CA SER A 6 10.86 12.63 6.43
C SER A 6 9.82 11.56 6.72
N HIS A 7 8.56 11.76 6.33
CA HIS A 7 7.49 10.77 6.47
C HIS A 7 7.85 9.45 5.78
N ARG A 8 8.32 9.51 4.53
CA ARG A 8 8.79 8.35 3.76
C ARG A 8 9.93 7.62 4.46
N ARG A 9 10.88 8.36 5.06
CA ARG A 9 12.01 7.78 5.81
C ARG A 9 11.54 7.07 7.07
N CYS A 10 10.66 7.69 7.86
CA CYS A 10 10.10 7.07 9.06
C CYS A 10 9.33 5.78 8.74
N VAL A 11 8.47 5.81 7.72
CA VAL A 11 7.73 4.63 7.25
C VAL A 11 8.67 3.48 6.87
N LYS A 12 9.77 3.78 6.17
CA LYS A 12 10.78 2.78 5.81
C LYS A 12 11.55 2.26 7.02
N GLN A 13 11.88 3.12 7.98
CA GLN A 13 12.55 2.74 9.22
C GLN A 13 11.67 1.84 10.10
N ILE A 14 10.37 2.14 10.22
CA ILE A 14 9.40 1.31 10.95
C ILE A 14 9.38 -0.12 10.38
N LEU A 15 9.42 -0.25 9.04
CA LEU A 15 9.44 -1.54 8.36
C LEU A 15 10.85 -2.15 8.25
N ASN A 16 11.89 -1.44 8.69
CA ASN A 16 13.29 -1.77 8.49
C ASN A 16 13.64 -2.11 7.02
N VAL A 17 13.04 -1.38 6.07
CA VAL A 17 13.30 -1.54 4.63
C VAL A 17 14.36 -0.56 4.15
N GLY A 18 15.09 -0.94 3.10
CA GLY A 18 16.14 -0.10 2.54
C GLY A 18 15.59 1.23 2.02
N MET A 19 16.42 2.28 2.05
CA MET A 19 16.01 3.61 1.57
C MET A 19 15.64 3.62 0.08
N ASN A 20 16.17 2.67 -0.70
CA ASN A 20 15.88 2.47 -2.12
C ASN A 20 14.55 1.73 -2.37
N THR A 21 13.90 1.18 -1.35
CA THR A 21 12.60 0.50 -1.50
C THR A 21 11.53 1.50 -1.91
N ASN A 22 10.66 1.13 -2.85
CA ASN A 22 9.53 1.98 -3.25
C ASN A 22 8.66 2.33 -2.03
N THR A 23 8.44 3.62 -1.80
CA THR A 23 7.70 4.08 -0.62
C THR A 23 6.21 3.74 -0.69
N ASP A 24 5.63 3.59 -1.88
CA ASP A 24 4.23 3.21 -2.02
C ASP A 24 3.98 1.80 -1.48
N VAL A 25 4.96 0.91 -1.62
CA VAL A 25 4.93 -0.43 -1.01
C VAL A 25 4.99 -0.32 0.51
N ALA A 26 5.91 0.49 1.04
CA ALA A 26 6.08 0.69 2.47
C ALA A 26 4.82 1.30 3.13
N LEU A 27 4.22 2.31 2.50
CA LEU A 27 2.97 2.93 2.92
C LEU A 27 1.81 1.94 2.87
N SER A 28 1.74 1.12 1.82
CA SER A 28 0.71 0.11 1.67
C SER A 28 0.83 -0.98 2.73
N CYS A 29 2.05 -1.39 3.10
CA CYS A 29 2.26 -2.39 4.15
C CYS A 29 1.76 -1.92 5.52
N LEU A 30 1.95 -0.62 5.83
CA LEU A 30 1.47 -0.03 7.08
C LEU A 30 0.00 0.42 7.01
N ASN A 31 -0.63 0.38 5.83
CA ASN A 31 -1.93 1.00 5.55
C ASN A 31 -1.96 2.48 5.99
N ILE A 32 -0.88 3.21 5.70
CA ILE A 32 -0.75 4.65 6.00
C ILE A 32 -0.85 5.44 4.69
N GLU A 33 -1.57 6.56 4.73
CA GLU A 33 -1.69 7.52 3.62
C GLU A 33 -0.43 8.39 3.54
N SER A 34 -0.05 8.84 2.34
CA SER A 34 1.08 9.77 2.24
C SER A 34 0.77 11.11 2.91
N ALA A 35 1.79 11.86 3.37
CA ALA A 35 1.55 13.16 3.97
C ALA A 35 0.95 14.14 2.94
N GLU A 36 1.34 14.00 1.66
CA GLU A 36 0.70 14.70 0.56
C GLU A 36 -0.81 14.40 0.45
N GLU A 37 -1.23 13.14 0.57
CA GLU A 37 -2.65 12.77 0.53
C GLU A 37 -3.45 13.35 1.68
N LEU A 38 -2.90 13.33 2.90
CA LEU A 38 -3.51 13.96 4.07
C LEU A 38 -3.68 15.47 3.88
N ILE A 39 -2.64 16.15 3.39
CA ILE A 39 -2.72 17.59 3.10
C ILE A 39 -3.78 17.88 2.02
N ASN A 40 -3.84 17.06 0.97
CA ASN A 40 -4.82 17.22 -0.09
C ASN A 40 -6.25 16.99 0.42
N PHE A 41 -6.43 16.01 1.31
CA PHE A 41 -7.71 15.75 1.97
C PHE A 41 -8.19 16.96 2.75
N GLU A 42 -7.34 17.54 3.59
CA GLU A 42 -7.66 18.73 4.39
C GLU A 42 -7.97 19.95 3.50
N LYS A 43 -7.21 20.17 2.42
CA LYS A 43 -7.50 21.23 1.43
C LYS A 43 -8.90 21.08 0.82
N LEU A 44 -9.30 19.85 0.48
CA LEU A 44 -10.63 19.56 -0.08
C LEU A 44 -11.75 19.69 0.97
N GLU A 45 -11.51 19.31 2.23
CA GLU A 45 -12.46 19.56 3.31
C GLU A 45 -12.67 21.06 3.51
N PHE A 46 -11.61 21.85 3.53
CA PHE A 46 -11.66 23.31 3.62
C PHE A 46 -12.41 23.94 2.45
N TYR A 47 -12.15 23.51 1.21
CA TYR A 47 -12.95 23.91 0.04
C TYR A 47 -14.44 23.67 0.24
N GLY A 48 -14.82 22.49 0.73
CA GLY A 48 -16.22 22.18 0.99
C GLY A 48 -16.84 23.06 2.07
N GLN A 49 -16.07 23.45 3.09
CA GLN A 49 -16.51 24.42 4.09
C GLN A 49 -16.79 25.79 3.46
N LEU A 50 -15.90 26.28 2.60
CA LEU A 50 -16.12 27.52 1.84
C LEU A 50 -17.35 27.44 0.93
N CYS A 51 -17.61 26.29 0.31
CA CYS A 51 -18.80 26.09 -0.54
C CYS A 51 -20.10 26.07 0.25
N ARG A 52 -20.11 25.63 1.51
CA ARG A 52 -21.30 25.63 2.38
C ARG A 52 -21.48 26.92 3.19
N LEU A 53 -20.47 27.78 3.24
CA LEU A 53 -20.53 29.01 4.02
C LEU A 53 -21.63 29.95 3.48
N PRO A 54 -22.50 30.52 4.34
CA PRO A 54 -23.51 31.48 3.92
C PRO A 54 -22.91 32.72 3.24
N VAL A 55 -23.62 33.29 2.25
CA VAL A 55 -23.15 34.43 1.43
C VAL A 55 -22.94 35.71 2.25
N ARG A 56 -23.56 35.82 3.43
CA ARG A 56 -23.35 36.95 4.35
C ARG A 56 -21.90 37.09 4.81
N PHE A 57 -21.12 36.00 4.85
CA PHE A 57 -19.74 36.03 5.32
C PHE A 57 -18.79 36.59 4.25
N PHE A 58 -17.90 37.50 4.66
CA PHE A 58 -16.90 38.11 3.78
C PHE A 58 -16.02 37.06 3.08
N ALA A 59 -15.58 36.03 3.82
CA ALA A 59 -14.81 34.93 3.27
C ALA A 59 -15.51 34.22 2.10
N LYS A 60 -16.85 34.06 2.17
CA LYS A 60 -17.65 33.47 1.08
C LYS A 60 -17.64 34.37 -0.15
N LYS A 61 -17.83 35.68 0.04
CA LYS A 61 -17.82 36.66 -1.06
C LYS A 61 -16.47 36.70 -1.77
N VAL A 62 -15.37 36.75 -1.02
CA VAL A 62 -14.01 36.71 -1.56
C VAL A 62 -13.76 35.40 -2.31
N PHE A 63 -14.19 34.27 -1.75
CA PHE A 63 -14.06 32.96 -2.37
C PHE A 63 -14.82 32.88 -3.70
N ILE A 64 -16.11 33.26 -3.74
CA ILE A 64 -16.91 33.26 -4.98
C ILE A 64 -16.27 34.18 -6.01
N HIS A 65 -15.91 35.40 -5.64
CA HIS A 65 -15.28 36.36 -6.55
C HIS A 65 -13.99 35.80 -7.17
N ARG A 66 -13.11 35.19 -6.36
CA ARG A 66 -11.89 34.55 -6.85
C ARG A 66 -12.19 33.33 -7.73
N LEU A 67 -13.16 32.50 -7.35
CA LEU A 67 -13.55 31.32 -8.13
C LEU A 67 -14.08 31.71 -9.51
N VAL A 68 -14.99 32.69 -9.57
CA VAL A 68 -15.55 33.19 -10.84
C VAL A 68 -14.46 33.79 -11.72
N ARG A 69 -13.58 34.63 -11.16
CA ARG A 69 -12.44 35.19 -11.92
C ARG A 69 -11.55 34.11 -12.52
N TYR A 70 -11.30 33.04 -11.78
CA TYR A 70 -10.52 31.91 -12.28
C TYR A 70 -11.25 31.19 -13.42
N CYS A 71 -12.55 30.92 -13.26
CA CYS A 71 -13.38 30.28 -14.30
C CYS A 71 -13.49 31.13 -15.58
N LEU A 72 -13.42 32.46 -15.47
CA LEU A 72 -13.39 33.39 -16.61
C LEU A 72 -12.01 33.49 -17.29
N GLY A 73 -11.03 32.66 -16.91
CA GLY A 73 -9.75 32.57 -17.62
C GLY A 73 -8.71 33.59 -17.18
N CYS A 74 -8.81 34.17 -15.97
CA CYS A 74 -7.74 35.00 -15.41
C CYS A 74 -6.47 34.17 -15.15
N VAL A 75 -5.52 34.21 -16.10
CA VAL A 75 -4.31 33.35 -16.17
C VAL A 75 -3.28 33.55 -15.06
N ASN A 76 -3.33 34.67 -14.31
CA ASN A 76 -2.31 35.02 -13.31
C ASN A 76 -2.75 34.80 -11.85
N MET A 77 -3.80 34.00 -11.63
CA MET A 77 -4.22 33.69 -10.26
C MET A 77 -3.30 32.64 -9.64
N GLN A 78 -2.61 33.00 -8.56
CA GLN A 78 -1.88 32.08 -7.70
C GLN A 78 -2.63 31.81 -6.39
N GLY A 79 -2.33 30.68 -5.75
CA GLY A 79 -2.84 30.32 -4.43
C GLY A 79 -4.01 29.34 -4.46
N LEU A 80 -4.94 29.52 -3.52
CA LEU A 80 -5.92 28.49 -3.14
C LEU A 80 -6.81 27.96 -4.29
N ILE A 81 -7.32 28.84 -5.17
CA ILE A 81 -8.28 28.45 -6.21
C ILE A 81 -7.67 27.53 -7.28
N PRO A 82 -6.54 27.89 -7.94
CA PRO A 82 -5.85 26.97 -8.84
C PRO A 82 -5.48 25.64 -8.19
N ASP A 83 -5.03 25.70 -6.92
CA ASP A 83 -4.66 24.52 -6.15
C ASP A 83 -5.86 23.58 -5.95
N ILE A 84 -7.01 24.12 -5.54
CA ILE A 84 -8.26 23.35 -5.41
C ILE A 84 -8.67 22.78 -6.76
N TYR A 85 -8.60 23.56 -7.84
CA TYR A 85 -8.99 23.11 -9.17
C TYR A 85 -8.16 21.89 -9.61
N ARG A 86 -6.84 21.95 -9.42
CA ARG A 86 -5.92 20.84 -9.67
C ARG A 86 -6.27 19.61 -8.83
N LEU A 87 -6.63 19.79 -7.55
CA LEU A 87 -7.05 18.68 -6.68
C LEU A 87 -8.38 18.09 -7.12
N LEU A 88 -9.36 18.92 -7.48
CA LEU A 88 -10.66 18.46 -7.98
C LEU A 88 -10.48 17.64 -9.27
N GLN A 89 -9.56 18.05 -10.15
CA GLN A 89 -9.22 17.28 -11.34
C GLN A 89 -8.49 15.97 -10.98
N LYS A 90 -7.47 16.03 -10.11
CA LYS A 90 -6.68 14.85 -9.66
C LYS A 90 -7.56 13.74 -9.07
N TYR A 91 -8.62 14.12 -8.35
CA TYR A 91 -9.53 13.16 -7.69
C TYR A 91 -10.87 12.98 -8.41
N SER A 92 -11.00 13.44 -9.66
CA SER A 92 -12.23 13.33 -10.47
C SER A 92 -13.48 13.89 -9.79
N LEU A 93 -13.32 14.99 -9.04
CA LEU A 93 -14.37 15.71 -8.30
C LEU A 93 -14.91 16.93 -9.05
N MET A 94 -14.43 17.19 -10.27
CA MET A 94 -14.90 18.28 -11.15
C MET A 94 -16.43 18.35 -11.31
N PRO A 95 -17.19 17.25 -11.40
CA PRO A 95 -18.66 17.31 -11.49
C PRO A 95 -19.32 17.99 -10.29
N THR A 96 -18.69 17.94 -9.11
CA THR A 96 -19.21 18.63 -7.91
C THR A 96 -19.05 20.13 -8.03
N LEU A 97 -17.94 20.60 -8.60
CA LEU A 97 -17.74 22.02 -8.90
C LEU A 97 -18.72 22.51 -9.98
N GLY A 98 -18.93 21.71 -11.04
CA GLY A 98 -19.91 22.03 -12.09
C GLY A 98 -21.32 22.24 -11.51
N THR A 99 -21.81 21.25 -10.75
CA THR A 99 -23.12 21.35 -10.05
C THR A 99 -23.20 22.58 -9.15
N TYR A 100 -22.11 22.90 -8.44
CA TYR A 100 -22.06 24.06 -7.56
C TYR A 100 -22.11 25.39 -8.33
N LEU A 101 -21.42 25.50 -9.46
CA LEU A 101 -21.41 26.70 -10.30
C LEU A 101 -22.76 26.90 -11.00
N GLU A 102 -23.36 25.83 -11.52
CA GLU A 102 -24.63 25.88 -12.25
C GLU A 102 -25.84 26.09 -11.34
N ARG A 103 -25.88 25.38 -10.20
CA ARG A 103 -27.07 25.30 -9.35
C ARG A 103 -26.90 25.97 -7.99
N GLY A 104 -25.68 26.36 -7.61
CA GLY A 104 -25.38 26.84 -6.27
C GLY A 104 -25.45 25.78 -5.17
N ILE A 105 -25.64 24.51 -5.54
CA ILE A 105 -25.85 23.40 -4.60
C ILE A 105 -24.52 22.69 -4.34
N PHE A 106 -24.17 22.52 -3.05
CA PHE A 106 -22.99 21.77 -2.64
C PHE A 106 -23.37 20.61 -1.71
N PRO A 107 -22.69 19.45 -1.77
CA PRO A 107 -22.95 18.34 -0.86
C PRO A 107 -22.81 18.73 0.62
N GLY A 108 -23.71 18.19 1.46
CA GLY A 108 -23.62 18.34 2.91
C GLY A 108 -22.29 17.81 3.48
N LYS A 109 -21.89 18.30 4.66
CA LYS A 109 -20.57 18.02 5.28
C LYS A 109 -20.19 16.54 5.26
N MET A 110 -21.09 15.67 5.73
CA MET A 110 -20.84 14.23 5.80
C MET A 110 -20.77 13.57 4.42
N SER A 111 -21.65 13.97 3.49
CA SER A 111 -21.65 13.47 2.12
C SER A 111 -20.36 13.86 1.39
N TRP A 112 -19.92 15.11 1.55
CA TRP A 112 -18.66 15.60 0.99
C TRP A 112 -17.45 14.84 1.55
N LYS A 113 -17.36 14.69 2.88
CA LYS A 113 -16.28 13.94 3.52
C LYS A 113 -16.20 12.50 3.02
N ARG A 114 -17.33 11.81 2.88
CA ARG A 114 -17.40 10.45 2.31
C ARG A 114 -16.94 10.43 0.86
N THR A 115 -17.39 11.40 0.06
CA THR A 115 -17.05 11.52 -1.36
C THR A 115 -15.54 11.73 -1.54
N ILE A 116 -14.93 12.66 -0.80
CA ILE A 116 -13.48 12.87 -0.83
C ILE A 116 -12.75 11.59 -0.43
N LYS A 117 -13.10 10.96 0.70
CA LYS A 117 -12.45 9.73 1.15
C LYS A 117 -12.51 8.64 0.07
N LYS A 118 -13.66 8.45 -0.57
CA LYS A 118 -13.84 7.49 -1.65
C LYS A 118 -12.94 7.83 -2.85
N SER A 119 -12.97 9.07 -3.31
CA SER A 119 -12.19 9.50 -4.49
C SER A 119 -10.69 9.46 -4.25
N VAL A 120 -10.20 9.90 -3.09
CA VAL A 120 -8.78 9.81 -2.71
C VAL A 120 -8.33 8.36 -2.66
N ARG A 121 -9.13 7.48 -2.04
CA ARG A 121 -8.84 6.03 -2.02
C ARG A 121 -8.80 5.41 -3.42
N MET A 122 -9.73 5.77 -4.29
CA MET A 122 -9.75 5.27 -5.67
C MET A 122 -8.52 5.74 -6.46
N ALA A 123 -8.17 7.02 -6.38
CA ALA A 123 -6.99 7.57 -7.03
C ALA A 123 -5.69 6.91 -6.50
N ASN A 124 -5.61 6.68 -5.18
CA ASN A 124 -4.48 5.99 -4.56
C ASN A 124 -4.39 4.53 -5.02
N ARG A 125 -5.51 3.80 -5.09
CA ARG A 125 -5.55 2.43 -5.63
C ARG A 125 -5.08 2.41 -7.08
N GLN A 126 -5.55 3.34 -7.91
CA GLN A 126 -5.16 3.42 -9.32
C GLN A 126 -3.67 3.74 -9.48
N ARG A 127 -3.13 4.69 -8.72
CA ARG A 127 -1.69 5.00 -8.70
C ARG A 127 -0.85 3.81 -8.24
N ARG A 128 -1.28 3.12 -7.18
CA ARG A 128 -0.62 1.91 -6.68
C ARG A 128 -0.68 0.77 -7.70
N SER A 129 -1.78 0.62 -8.44
CA SER A 129 -1.93 -0.40 -9.49
C SER A 129 -1.06 -0.08 -10.71
N GLN A 130 -0.97 1.20 -11.11
CA GLN A 130 -0.06 1.64 -12.18
C GLN A 130 1.41 1.42 -11.81
N ASN A 131 1.80 1.74 -10.58
CA ASN A 131 3.15 1.45 -10.06
C ASN A 131 3.38 -0.05 -9.83
N ALA A 132 2.30 -0.83 -9.66
CA ALA A 132 2.35 -2.29 -9.58
C ALA A 132 2.40 -2.96 -10.96
N ASN A 133 2.12 -2.29 -12.08
CA ASN A 133 2.41 -2.86 -13.40
C ASN A 133 3.92 -2.96 -13.68
N GLU A 134 4.76 -2.20 -12.97
CA GLU A 134 6.19 -2.47 -12.87
C GLU A 134 6.53 -3.58 -11.84
N ILE A 135 5.61 -3.94 -10.93
CA ILE A 135 5.74 -4.94 -9.85
C ILE A 135 4.53 -5.91 -9.90
N THR A 136 4.46 -6.72 -10.94
CA THR A 136 3.32 -7.53 -11.43
C THR A 136 2.65 -8.55 -10.47
N CYS A 137 2.75 -8.47 -9.15
CA CYS A 137 2.29 -9.58 -8.28
C CYS A 137 1.63 -9.20 -6.95
N LEU A 138 0.96 -8.06 -6.84
CA LEU A 138 0.26 -7.67 -5.60
C LEU A 138 -1.27 -7.67 -5.71
N GLU A 139 -1.83 -7.80 -6.92
CA GLU A 139 -3.28 -7.71 -7.15
C GLU A 139 -4.05 -8.97 -6.68
N ASP A 140 -3.40 -10.13 -6.59
CA ASP A 140 -4.05 -11.39 -6.19
C ASP A 140 -3.93 -11.71 -4.71
N SER A 141 -3.03 -11.04 -4.00
CA SER A 141 -2.94 -11.19 -2.55
C SER A 141 -3.98 -10.28 -1.88
N LYS A 142 -4.99 -10.88 -1.24
CA LYS A 142 -5.93 -10.18 -0.34
C LYS A 142 -5.21 -9.32 0.73
N LEU A 143 -3.91 -9.53 0.93
CA LEU A 143 -2.96 -8.73 1.73
C LEU A 143 -2.98 -7.22 1.45
N PHE A 144 -3.14 -6.79 0.20
CA PHE A 144 -3.11 -5.37 -0.16
C PHE A 144 -4.48 -4.80 -0.55
N LYS A 145 -5.50 -5.67 -0.68
CA LYS A 145 -6.91 -5.28 -0.89
C LYS A 145 -7.63 -4.99 0.43
N ALA A 146 -7.10 -5.42 1.57
CA ALA A 146 -7.71 -5.20 2.87
C ALA A 146 -7.43 -3.77 3.36
N ASP A 147 -8.49 -3.05 3.74
CA ASP A 147 -8.45 -1.77 4.47
C ASP A 147 -7.86 -1.92 5.90
N LYS A 148 -7.05 -2.96 6.16
CA LYS A 148 -6.44 -3.29 7.44
C LYS A 148 -4.92 -3.29 7.26
N PRO A 149 -4.14 -2.70 8.18
CA PRO A 149 -2.68 -2.88 8.20
C PRO A 149 -2.36 -4.38 8.15
N LEU A 150 -1.23 -4.77 7.55
CA LEU A 150 -0.72 -6.15 7.64
C LEU A 150 -0.93 -6.63 9.08
N THR A 151 -1.84 -7.58 9.31
CA THR A 151 -2.26 -7.95 10.67
C THR A 151 -1.04 -8.41 11.49
N ALA A 152 -0.01 -8.94 10.82
CA ALA A 152 1.32 -9.19 11.37
C ALA A 152 1.93 -7.98 12.11
N ILE A 153 1.87 -6.76 11.55
CA ILE A 153 2.42 -5.54 12.18
C ILE A 153 1.59 -5.10 13.39
N VAL A 154 0.27 -5.35 13.39
CA VAL A 154 -0.58 -5.11 14.57
C VAL A 154 -0.25 -6.12 15.67
N ILE A 155 -0.01 -7.39 15.31
CA ILE A 155 0.40 -8.47 16.23
C ILE A 155 1.80 -8.22 16.82
N CYS A 156 2.71 -7.57 16.09
CA CYS A 156 4.01 -7.14 16.63
C CYS A 156 3.87 -6.23 17.85
N LYS A 157 2.81 -5.43 17.93
CA LYS A 157 2.59 -4.53 19.07
C LYS A 157 2.11 -5.28 20.32
N THR A 158 1.48 -6.44 20.15
CA THR A 158 0.93 -7.22 21.26
C THR A 158 1.85 -8.36 21.71
N SER A 159 2.89 -8.72 20.95
CA SER A 159 3.82 -9.80 21.32
C SER A 159 5.24 -9.58 20.79
N PRO A 160 6.20 -9.17 21.65
CA PRO A 160 7.59 -8.90 21.26
C PRO A 160 8.32 -10.11 20.63
N SER A 161 7.98 -11.33 21.04
CA SER A 161 8.54 -12.58 20.50
C SER A 161 8.21 -12.80 19.02
N LEU A 162 7.07 -12.28 18.54
CA LEU A 162 6.64 -12.36 17.15
C LEU A 162 7.33 -11.31 16.26
N SER A 163 7.87 -10.24 16.87
CA SER A 163 8.57 -9.18 16.13
C SER A 163 9.80 -9.69 15.39
N VAL A 164 10.55 -10.64 15.97
CA VAL A 164 11.77 -11.20 15.36
C VAL A 164 11.43 -11.97 14.08
N ILE A 165 10.40 -12.81 14.13
CA ILE A 165 9.95 -13.62 12.99
C ILE A 165 9.36 -12.73 11.90
N ILE A 166 8.65 -11.67 12.28
CA ILE A 166 8.10 -10.70 11.31
C ILE A 166 9.21 -9.86 10.68
N HIS A 167 10.21 -9.42 11.43
CA HIS A 167 11.39 -8.73 10.87
C HIS A 167 12.19 -9.64 9.93
N LYS A 168 12.35 -10.92 10.28
CA LYS A 168 13.05 -11.88 9.42
C LYS A 168 12.26 -12.12 8.13
N SER A 169 10.93 -12.25 8.22
CA SER A 169 10.08 -12.43 7.05
C SER A 169 9.95 -11.19 6.16
N THR A 170 9.94 -9.97 6.71
CA THR A 170 10.00 -8.74 5.87
C THR A 170 11.34 -8.63 5.15
N LYS A 171 12.44 -9.05 5.78
CA LYS A 171 13.76 -9.15 5.12
C LYS A 171 13.74 -10.19 3.99
N ILE A 172 13.13 -11.35 4.20
CA ILE A 172 12.97 -12.39 3.16
C ILE A 172 12.09 -11.87 2.02
N LEU A 173 10.97 -11.19 2.33
CA LEU A 173 10.12 -10.56 1.33
C LEU A 173 10.90 -9.53 0.49
N ARG A 174 11.73 -8.70 1.13
CA ARG A 174 12.62 -7.76 0.45
C ARG A 174 13.58 -8.48 -0.49
N MET A 175 14.20 -9.57 -0.05
CA MET A 175 15.13 -10.37 -0.86
C MET A 175 14.40 -11.04 -2.04
N ALA A 176 13.15 -11.46 -1.87
CA ALA A 176 12.32 -12.06 -2.92
C ALA A 176 11.89 -11.04 -3.99
N MET A 177 11.68 -9.78 -3.58
CA MET A 177 11.18 -8.69 -4.43
C MET A 177 12.30 -7.86 -5.06
N SER A 178 13.53 -7.96 -4.56
CA SER A 178 14.68 -7.28 -5.15
C SER A 178 14.95 -7.83 -6.54
N ARG A 179 14.89 -6.97 -7.56
CA ARG A 179 15.35 -7.32 -8.90
C ARG A 179 16.86 -7.14 -8.96
N GLN A 180 17.54 -8.14 -9.52
CA GLN A 180 18.89 -8.09 -10.06
C GLN A 180 20.04 -7.90 -9.05
N PHE A 181 20.45 -8.97 -8.35
CA PHE A 181 21.86 -9.17 -8.01
C PHE A 181 22.13 -10.68 -7.88
N ALA A 182 23.05 -11.20 -8.69
CA ALA A 182 23.59 -12.54 -8.49
C ALA A 182 24.17 -12.62 -7.06
N SER A 183 23.53 -13.43 -6.23
CA SER A 183 23.83 -13.55 -4.81
C SER A 183 24.37 -14.94 -4.54
N LYS A 184 25.44 -15.02 -3.74
CA LYS A 184 25.98 -16.31 -3.29
C LYS A 184 25.13 -16.84 -2.15
N CYS A 185 24.65 -18.07 -2.26
CA CYS A 185 23.94 -18.75 -1.18
C CYS A 185 24.91 -19.05 -0.03
N ALA A 186 24.60 -18.57 1.18
CA ALA A 186 25.42 -18.85 2.37
C ALA A 186 25.42 -20.34 2.79
N ILE A 187 24.43 -21.13 2.33
CA ILE A 187 24.24 -22.51 2.75
C ILE A 187 24.95 -23.49 1.79
N CYS A 188 24.76 -23.32 0.48
CA CYS A 188 25.32 -24.23 -0.53
C CYS A 188 26.45 -23.61 -1.37
N ASN A 189 26.78 -22.33 -1.15
CA ASN A 189 27.80 -21.57 -1.89
C ASN A 189 27.55 -21.38 -3.40
N LYS A 190 26.39 -21.78 -3.95
CA LYS A 190 26.03 -21.53 -5.36
C LYS A 190 25.57 -20.08 -5.58
N PHE A 191 25.86 -19.53 -6.76
CA PHE A 191 25.34 -18.24 -7.20
C PHE A 191 23.93 -18.38 -7.77
N THR A 192 23.07 -17.41 -7.47
CA THR A 192 21.68 -17.39 -7.91
C THR A 192 21.20 -15.96 -8.12
N ASP A 193 20.34 -15.76 -9.11
CA ASP A 193 19.70 -14.47 -9.38
C ASP A 193 18.63 -14.11 -8.34
N ASN A 194 18.11 -15.11 -7.64
CA ASN A 194 17.17 -14.93 -6.54
C ASN A 194 17.47 -15.92 -5.42
N ILE A 195 18.08 -15.41 -4.35
CA ILE A 195 18.44 -16.19 -3.18
C ILE A 195 17.22 -16.81 -2.49
N VAL A 196 16.05 -16.16 -2.55
CA VAL A 196 14.84 -16.69 -1.91
C VAL A 196 14.32 -17.90 -2.68
N ASN A 197 14.18 -17.79 -4.00
CA ASN A 197 13.75 -18.93 -4.80
C ASN A 197 14.70 -20.11 -4.66
N HIS A 198 16.00 -19.83 -4.68
CA HIS A 198 16.99 -20.85 -4.49
C HIS A 198 16.83 -21.54 -3.13
N THR A 199 16.82 -20.79 -2.03
CA THR A 199 16.72 -21.35 -0.68
C THR A 199 15.40 -22.11 -0.45
N VAL A 200 14.29 -21.60 -0.99
CA VAL A 200 12.93 -22.13 -0.77
C VAL A 200 12.58 -23.28 -1.69
N TRP A 201 13.18 -23.41 -2.88
CA TRP A 201 12.79 -24.43 -3.86
C TRP A 201 13.93 -25.31 -4.37
N PHE A 202 15.18 -24.83 -4.38
CA PHE A 202 16.27 -25.48 -5.14
C PHE A 202 17.55 -25.80 -4.37
N CYS A 203 17.72 -25.31 -3.13
CA CYS A 203 18.98 -25.44 -2.41
C CYS A 203 19.15 -26.84 -1.83
N ASP A 204 19.91 -27.74 -2.43
CA ASP A 204 20.08 -29.14 -1.96
C ASP A 204 20.26 -29.28 -0.42
N LYS A 205 20.97 -28.33 0.20
CA LYS A 205 21.23 -28.33 1.66
C LYS A 205 20.02 -27.96 2.54
N THR A 206 18.96 -27.36 2.00
CA THR A 206 17.72 -27.03 2.74
C THR A 206 16.58 -28.03 2.48
N GLU A 207 16.82 -29.09 1.71
CA GLU A 207 15.79 -30.07 1.33
C GLU A 207 14.96 -30.62 2.50
N PRO A 208 15.55 -31.05 3.63
CA PRO A 208 14.75 -31.58 4.75
C PRO A 208 13.78 -30.55 5.32
N LYS A 209 14.22 -29.29 5.41
CA LYS A 209 13.39 -28.18 5.90
C LYS A 209 12.33 -27.77 4.89
N ARG A 210 12.65 -27.82 3.58
CA ARG A 210 11.67 -27.56 2.51
C ARG A 210 10.54 -28.58 2.51
N ASN A 211 10.85 -29.85 2.73
CA ASN A 211 9.83 -30.90 2.75
C ASN A 211 8.80 -30.63 3.86
N ASN A 212 9.26 -30.22 5.05
CA ASN A 212 8.37 -29.79 6.13
C ASN A 212 7.51 -28.58 5.74
N LEU A 213 8.11 -27.58 5.07
CA LEU A 213 7.39 -26.40 4.58
C LEU A 213 6.32 -26.77 3.55
N ILE A 214 6.61 -27.68 2.61
CA ILE A 214 5.66 -28.14 1.58
C ILE A 214 4.50 -28.91 2.22
N VAL A 215 4.79 -29.77 3.21
CA VAL A 215 3.76 -30.50 3.95
C VAL A 215 2.84 -29.55 4.71
N GLU A 216 3.39 -28.56 5.40
CA GLU A 216 2.56 -27.55 6.07
C GLU A 216 1.79 -26.68 5.08
N LEU A 217 2.39 -26.31 3.94
CA LEU A 217 1.67 -25.55 2.91
C LEU A 217 0.46 -26.34 2.40
N TYR A 218 0.60 -27.64 2.18
CA TYR A 218 -0.50 -28.52 1.79
C TYR A 218 -1.60 -28.56 2.86
N LYS A 219 -1.24 -28.69 4.14
CA LYS A 219 -2.20 -28.70 5.25
C LYS A 219 -2.99 -27.39 5.36
N VAL A 220 -2.32 -26.25 5.15
CA VAL A 220 -2.95 -24.93 5.28
C VAL A 220 -3.84 -24.59 4.08
N THR A 221 -3.41 -24.95 2.87
CA THR A 221 -4.10 -24.52 1.64
C THR A 221 -5.12 -25.53 1.13
N GLY A 222 -4.97 -26.80 1.50
CA GLY A 222 -5.76 -27.91 0.95
C GLY A 222 -5.35 -28.28 -0.48
N HIS A 223 -5.79 -29.45 -0.94
CA HIS A 223 -5.32 -30.07 -2.18
C HIS A 223 -5.47 -29.17 -3.43
N CYS A 224 -6.67 -28.66 -3.70
CA CYS A 224 -6.93 -27.90 -4.92
C CYS A 224 -6.08 -26.62 -5.01
N LYS A 225 -5.93 -25.90 -3.89
CA LYS A 225 -5.22 -24.63 -3.83
C LYS A 225 -3.71 -24.82 -3.81
N PHE A 226 -3.25 -25.90 -3.18
CA PHE A 226 -1.86 -26.34 -3.27
C PHE A 226 -1.47 -26.63 -4.71
N MET A 227 -2.26 -27.42 -5.44
CA MET A 227 -1.99 -27.72 -6.85
C MET A 227 -1.96 -26.46 -7.72
N GLN A 228 -2.87 -25.52 -7.49
CA GLN A 228 -2.85 -24.21 -8.17
C GLN A 228 -1.57 -23.42 -7.91
N ILE A 229 -1.00 -23.49 -6.70
CA ILE A 229 0.27 -22.82 -6.39
C ILE A 229 1.42 -23.53 -7.12
N MET A 230 1.46 -24.87 -7.08
CA MET A 230 2.59 -25.66 -7.61
C MET A 230 2.75 -25.58 -9.13
N ILE A 231 1.70 -25.21 -9.88
CA ILE A 231 1.77 -25.00 -11.34
C ILE A 231 2.28 -23.61 -11.73
N LEU A 232 2.48 -22.69 -10.78
CA LEU A 232 2.93 -21.33 -11.06
C LEU A 232 4.43 -21.29 -11.36
N PRO A 233 4.91 -20.27 -12.09
CA PRO A 233 6.34 -19.98 -12.16
C PRO A 233 6.95 -19.82 -10.76
N VAL A 234 8.19 -20.24 -10.56
CA VAL A 234 8.85 -20.28 -9.22
C VAL A 234 8.82 -18.94 -8.49
N MET A 235 9.02 -17.85 -9.23
CA MET A 235 8.89 -16.49 -8.67
C MET A 235 7.49 -16.24 -8.12
N ALA A 236 6.45 -16.68 -8.82
CA ALA A 236 5.06 -16.55 -8.38
C ALA A 236 4.75 -17.51 -7.21
N MET A 237 5.32 -18.72 -7.20
CA MET A 237 5.22 -19.65 -6.06
C MET A 237 5.77 -19.04 -4.76
N SER A 238 7.02 -18.55 -4.79
CA SER A 238 7.66 -17.89 -3.63
C SER A 238 6.83 -16.71 -3.12
N ARG A 239 6.26 -15.93 -4.04
CA ARG A 239 5.42 -14.77 -3.72
C ARG A 239 4.11 -15.19 -3.06
N HIS A 240 3.42 -16.20 -3.61
CA HIS A 240 2.18 -16.73 -3.03
C HIS A 240 2.41 -17.32 -1.65
N LEU A 241 3.48 -18.09 -1.48
CA LEU A 241 3.86 -18.67 -0.19
C LEU A 241 4.11 -17.59 0.86
N LEU A 242 4.93 -16.58 0.54
CA LEU A 242 5.22 -15.46 1.45
C LEU A 242 3.95 -14.66 1.76
N CYS A 243 3.10 -14.43 0.76
CA CYS A 243 1.82 -13.77 0.97
C CYS A 243 0.91 -14.58 1.90
N LEU A 244 0.82 -15.90 1.69
CA LEU A 244 -0.02 -16.76 2.52
C LEU A 244 0.44 -16.78 3.98
N ALA A 245 1.76 -16.85 4.20
CA ALA A 245 2.38 -16.80 5.52
C ALA A 245 2.20 -15.43 6.22
N LEU A 246 2.05 -14.34 5.45
CA LEU A 246 1.86 -12.98 5.95
C LEU A 246 0.39 -12.53 6.02
N THR A 247 -0.53 -13.18 5.30
CA THR A 247 -1.98 -13.00 5.47
C THR A 247 -2.38 -13.60 6.80
N VAL A 248 -2.49 -12.77 7.82
CA VAL A 248 -2.95 -13.23 9.12
C VAL A 248 -4.41 -12.79 9.28
N ASN A 249 -5.34 -13.70 9.00
CA ASN A 249 -6.72 -13.59 9.48
C ASN A 249 -6.76 -14.11 10.92
N GLU A 250 -7.65 -13.58 11.77
CA GLU A 250 -7.73 -13.96 13.19
C GLU A 250 -7.95 -15.47 13.39
N ASP A 251 -8.69 -16.14 12.49
CA ASP A 251 -8.97 -17.59 12.56
C ASP A 251 -7.81 -18.48 12.08
N ASP A 252 -6.94 -17.99 11.20
CA ASP A 252 -5.83 -18.75 10.59
C ASP A 252 -4.45 -18.37 11.14
N LEU A 253 -4.44 -17.52 12.17
CA LEU A 253 -3.26 -16.86 12.73
C LEU A 253 -2.17 -17.85 13.11
N PHE A 254 -2.54 -18.92 13.80
CA PHE A 254 -1.60 -19.93 14.28
C PHE A 254 -1.00 -20.73 13.12
N ARG A 255 -1.81 -21.09 12.12
CA ARG A 255 -1.40 -21.91 10.97
C ARG A 255 -0.47 -21.15 10.03
N ASN A 256 -0.81 -19.90 9.70
CA ASN A 256 0.02 -19.06 8.84
C ASN A 256 1.32 -18.65 9.55
N PHE A 257 1.31 -18.54 10.88
CA PHE A 257 2.51 -18.30 11.66
C PHE A 257 3.50 -19.48 11.63
N VAL A 258 3.00 -20.73 11.65
CA VAL A 258 3.85 -21.93 11.48
C VAL A 258 4.55 -21.89 10.12
N LEU A 259 3.83 -21.56 9.05
CA LEU A 259 4.43 -21.36 7.72
C LEU A 259 5.49 -20.27 7.73
N LEU A 260 5.20 -19.13 8.35
CA LEU A 260 6.13 -18.01 8.44
C LEU A 260 7.42 -18.39 9.17
N LYS A 261 7.30 -19.14 10.27
CA LYS A 261 8.43 -19.66 11.05
C LYS A 261 9.28 -20.63 10.23
N LEU A 262 8.65 -21.58 9.53
CA LEU A 262 9.36 -22.54 8.67
C LEU A 262 10.11 -21.84 7.53
N ILE A 263 9.51 -20.81 6.92
CA ILE A 263 10.18 -19.99 5.90
C ILE A 263 11.39 -19.27 6.53
N CYS A 264 11.21 -18.70 7.72
CA CYS A 264 12.29 -18.04 8.45
C CYS A 264 13.43 -19.00 8.80
N ASP A 265 13.16 -20.25 9.13
CA ASP A 265 14.17 -21.26 9.51
C ASP A 265 15.01 -21.77 8.32
N LEU A 266 14.63 -21.41 7.09
CA LEU A 266 15.42 -21.68 5.88
C LEU A 266 16.57 -20.68 5.66
N PHE A 267 16.55 -19.52 6.32
CA PHE A 267 17.54 -18.44 6.18
C PHE A 267 18.29 -18.18 7.49
#